data_AF-A0A060ZFQ8-F1
#
_entry.id   AF-A0A060ZFQ8-F1
#
_cell.length_a   1.000
_cell.length_b   1.000
_cell.length_c   1.000
_cell.angle_alpha   90.00
_cell.angle_beta   90.00
_cell.angle_gamma   90.00
#
_symmetry.space_group_name_H-M   'P 1'
#
loop_
_entity.id
_entity.type
_entity.pdbx_description
1 polymer ?
#
loop_
_entity_poly.entity_id
_entity_poly.type
_entity_poly.pdbx_seq_one_letter_code
_entity_poly.pdbx_strand_id
1 'polypeptide(L)'
;NPGKQAQETQSSTAELIAGLVQLVPLVNTAQLSQEAMEALLVLHLPETIELWNPQAPIETFWDISSLVLFLICKKLIGHQMVNSTEVLKWLREILICRNKFLLKNKECATQGSGIPICRQAQTKLEVCLYMFLWSPDTEAVLVAMSCLGHLCEEADIRCSADEVLVQNILPNYATFTEFASVSNIMATGRSTLQKRVMALLRRIEHPTAGNTEAWEDTHAKWEQDTKQILNFPKNKVEDGQEWINMTGFLCALGGVCLSQHSKPCGPTTYSPPMGPMSERKYSMVSVGVCEVSNAAAGASATCSSSSSTETPLGRFLDRLLVLLVCGHERVGLHVRTNVKELLGLELSPVLYHMLFNKLRNRIGRFFDTQGPVPINDTNTQFVEQTIAIMKNLLDNHAEGSSEHLGQASIETMMLNLVRYVRVLGNTLHAIQMKTKLCQLVEVMMER
;
A
#
# COMPACT_ATOMS: atom_id res chain seq x y z
N ASN A 1 32.46 12.12 -37.90
CA ASN A 1 30.98 11.98 -37.89
C ASN A 1 30.37 12.84 -36.80
N PRO A 2 29.92 14.06 -37.11
CA PRO A 2 29.56 15.08 -36.11
C PRO A 2 28.28 14.81 -35.28
N GLY A 3 27.53 13.75 -35.58
CA GLY A 3 26.27 13.42 -34.88
C GLY A 3 26.36 12.27 -33.87
N LYS A 4 27.55 11.67 -33.65
CA LYS A 4 27.69 10.51 -32.75
C LYS A 4 28.06 10.86 -31.30
N GLN A 5 28.75 11.98 -31.09
CA GLN A 5 29.41 12.28 -29.82
C GLN A 5 28.43 12.39 -28.63
N ALA A 6 27.28 13.06 -28.78
CA ALA A 6 26.36 13.25 -27.65
C ALA A 6 25.72 11.93 -27.16
N GLN A 7 25.35 11.04 -28.08
CA GLN A 7 24.78 9.73 -27.72
C GLN A 7 25.85 8.82 -27.08
N GLU A 8 27.10 8.89 -27.56
CA GLU A 8 28.25 8.19 -26.96
C GLU A 8 28.57 8.74 -25.55
N THR A 9 28.46 10.06 -25.32
CA THR A 9 28.60 10.68 -23.99
C THR A 9 27.49 10.24 -23.03
N GLN A 10 26.21 10.27 -23.47
CA GLN A 10 25.08 9.80 -22.66
C GLN A 10 25.26 8.32 -22.24
N SER A 11 25.59 7.44 -23.19
CA SER A 11 25.81 6.00 -22.89
C SER A 11 26.93 5.81 -21.86
N SER A 12 28.07 6.49 -22.05
CA SER A 12 29.22 6.41 -21.15
C SER A 12 28.87 6.85 -19.71
N THR A 13 28.12 7.95 -19.57
CA THR A 13 27.68 8.45 -18.26
C THR A 13 26.64 7.54 -17.61
N ALA A 14 25.70 7.01 -18.41
CA ALA A 14 24.70 6.06 -17.94
C ALA A 14 25.33 4.74 -17.45
N GLU A 15 26.30 4.20 -18.19
CA GLU A 15 27.06 3.00 -17.84
C GLU A 15 27.87 3.18 -16.54
N LEU A 16 28.57 4.31 -16.40
CA LEU A 16 29.31 4.66 -15.18
C LEU A 16 28.38 4.72 -13.96
N ILE A 17 27.27 5.46 -14.06
CA ILE A 17 26.31 5.64 -12.96
C ILE A 17 25.61 4.33 -12.63
N ALA A 18 25.19 3.55 -13.63
CA ALA A 18 24.61 2.23 -13.42
C ALA A 18 25.59 1.25 -12.74
N GLY A 19 26.88 1.34 -13.07
CA GLY A 19 27.96 0.59 -12.43
C GLY A 19 28.12 0.94 -10.95
N LEU A 20 28.20 2.23 -10.61
CA LEU A 20 28.26 2.71 -9.22
C LEU A 20 27.02 2.28 -8.41
N VAL A 21 25.83 2.31 -9.01
CA VAL A 21 24.58 1.85 -8.37
C VAL A 21 24.62 0.36 -7.98
N GLN A 22 25.37 -0.49 -8.70
CA GLN A 22 25.53 -1.89 -8.28
C GLN A 22 26.41 -2.06 -7.02
N LEU A 23 27.18 -1.05 -6.64
CA LEU A 23 28.06 -1.09 -5.46
C LEU A 23 27.34 -0.70 -4.16
N VAL A 24 26.27 0.10 -4.25
CA VAL A 24 25.49 0.58 -3.09
C VAL A 24 24.94 -0.57 -2.21
N PRO A 25 24.46 -1.71 -2.75
CA PRO A 25 23.97 -2.83 -1.94
C PRO A 25 25.05 -3.75 -1.33
N LEU A 26 26.35 -3.47 -1.51
CA LEU A 26 27.43 -4.41 -1.16
C LEU A 26 27.76 -4.45 0.33
N VAL A 27 27.00 -5.27 1.07
CA VAL A 27 27.13 -5.47 2.53
C VAL A 27 28.54 -5.85 3.00
N ASN A 28 29.30 -6.63 2.22
CA ASN A 28 30.64 -7.09 2.62
C ASN A 28 31.74 -6.03 2.50
N THR A 29 31.43 -4.87 1.91
CA THR A 29 32.40 -3.79 1.65
C THR A 29 31.75 -2.44 1.97
N ALA A 30 31.41 -2.23 3.24
CA ALA A 30 30.70 -1.02 3.70
C ALA A 30 31.36 0.30 3.25
N GLN A 31 32.70 0.37 3.25
CA GLN A 31 33.43 1.53 2.74
C GLN A 31 33.18 1.74 1.23
N LEU A 32 33.24 0.69 0.40
CA LEU A 32 32.98 0.80 -1.04
C LEU A 32 31.52 1.22 -1.33
N SER A 33 30.56 0.73 -0.53
CA SER A 33 29.16 1.17 -0.59
C SER A 33 29.04 2.66 -0.28
N GLN A 34 29.73 3.16 0.74
CA GLN A 34 29.71 4.57 1.14
C GLN A 34 30.34 5.47 0.06
N GLU A 35 31.54 5.14 -0.41
CA GLU A 35 32.25 5.87 -1.47
C GLU A 35 31.42 5.91 -2.77
N ALA A 36 30.71 4.81 -3.11
CA ALA A 36 29.82 4.77 -4.27
C ALA A 36 28.58 5.67 -4.08
N MET A 37 28.00 5.70 -2.88
CA MET A 37 26.90 6.62 -2.55
C MET A 37 27.34 8.09 -2.62
N GLU A 38 28.50 8.43 -2.09
CA GLU A 38 29.07 9.78 -2.13
C GLU A 38 29.40 10.21 -3.57
N ALA A 39 30.06 9.34 -4.36
CA ALA A 39 30.33 9.60 -5.77
C ALA A 39 29.04 9.81 -6.58
N LEU A 40 28.02 8.99 -6.37
CA LEU A 40 26.71 9.17 -7.01
C LEU A 40 26.02 10.48 -6.60
N LEU A 41 26.15 10.90 -5.34
CA LEU A 41 25.58 12.16 -4.86
C LEU A 41 26.26 13.36 -5.52
N VAL A 42 27.60 13.35 -5.62
CA VAL A 42 28.37 14.37 -6.37
C VAL A 42 27.97 14.40 -7.84
N LEU A 43 27.81 13.23 -8.48
CA LEU A 43 27.36 13.14 -9.87
C LEU A 43 25.94 13.69 -10.08
N HIS A 44 25.07 13.66 -9.06
CA HIS A 44 23.71 14.21 -9.09
C HIS A 44 23.62 15.69 -8.69
N LEU A 45 24.72 16.37 -8.37
CA LEU A 45 24.67 17.83 -8.17
C LEU A 45 24.22 18.52 -9.47
N PRO A 46 23.38 19.58 -9.42
CA PRO A 46 22.84 20.22 -10.62
C PRO A 46 23.89 20.65 -11.65
N GLU A 47 25.04 21.14 -11.18
CA GLU A 47 26.18 21.57 -12.00
C GLU A 47 26.87 20.39 -12.70
N THR A 48 26.76 19.17 -12.14
CA THR A 48 27.35 17.95 -12.70
C THR A 48 26.38 17.24 -13.65
N ILE A 49 25.07 17.30 -13.38
CA ILE A 49 24.02 16.80 -14.30
C ILE A 49 24.10 17.52 -15.65
N GLU A 50 24.38 18.83 -15.67
CA GLU A 50 24.58 19.61 -16.91
C GLU A 50 25.73 19.09 -17.79
N LEU A 51 26.69 18.37 -17.19
CA LEU A 51 27.81 17.76 -17.90
C LEU A 51 27.52 16.33 -18.40
N TRP A 52 26.42 15.69 -17.97
CA TRP A 52 26.06 14.33 -18.40
C TRP A 52 25.80 14.27 -19.91
N ASN A 53 25.14 15.29 -20.46
CA ASN A 53 24.96 15.51 -21.89
C ASN A 53 24.62 17.00 -22.15
N PRO A 54 25.61 17.85 -22.47
CA PRO A 54 25.39 19.28 -22.68
C PRO A 54 24.44 19.65 -23.84
N GLN A 55 24.07 18.71 -24.71
CA GLN A 55 23.14 18.95 -25.82
C GLN A 55 21.68 18.66 -25.46
N ALA A 56 21.45 17.81 -24.46
CA ALA A 56 20.11 17.38 -24.01
C ALA A 56 20.11 17.04 -22.51
N PRO A 57 20.42 18.02 -21.63
CA PRO A 57 20.64 17.75 -20.21
C PRO A 57 19.38 17.28 -19.50
N ILE A 58 18.20 17.76 -19.91
CA ILE A 58 16.92 17.42 -19.29
C ILE A 58 16.44 16.01 -19.67
N GLU A 59 16.45 15.64 -20.96
CA GLU A 59 16.11 14.26 -21.34
C GLU A 59 17.09 13.25 -20.74
N THR A 60 18.39 13.60 -20.69
CA THR A 60 19.43 12.74 -20.11
C THR A 60 19.27 12.61 -18.59
N PHE A 61 18.88 13.69 -17.89
CA PHE A 61 18.53 13.64 -16.48
C PHE A 61 17.37 12.67 -16.21
N TRP A 62 16.29 12.76 -17.00
CA TRP A 62 15.11 11.91 -16.83
C TRP A 62 15.44 10.43 -17.05
N ASP A 63 16.26 10.10 -18.05
CA ASP A 63 16.73 8.75 -18.33
C ASP A 63 17.61 8.19 -17.18
N ILE A 64 18.76 8.83 -16.95
CA ILE A 64 19.79 8.33 -16.03
C ILE A 64 19.32 8.39 -14.57
N SER A 65 18.74 9.50 -14.12
CA SER A 65 18.39 9.65 -12.71
C SER A 65 17.15 8.82 -12.34
N SER A 66 16.20 8.60 -13.26
CA SER A 66 15.13 7.61 -13.02
C SER A 66 15.67 6.18 -13.03
N LEU A 67 16.67 5.84 -13.84
CA LEU A 67 17.31 4.52 -13.77
C LEU A 67 17.95 4.26 -12.39
N VAL A 68 18.63 5.25 -11.81
CA VAL A 68 19.19 5.19 -10.44
C VAL A 68 18.10 4.91 -9.41
N LEU A 69 17.03 5.71 -9.42
CA LEU A 69 15.88 5.54 -8.51
C LEU A 69 15.28 4.13 -8.64
N PHE A 70 15.00 3.68 -9.87
CA PHE A 70 14.42 2.36 -10.14
C PHE A 70 15.28 1.21 -9.60
N LEU A 71 16.59 1.24 -9.88
CA LEU A 71 17.52 0.18 -9.46
C LEU A 71 17.66 0.11 -7.94
N ILE A 72 17.82 1.25 -7.26
CA ILE A 72 17.96 1.28 -5.79
C ILE A 72 16.64 0.92 -5.10
N CYS A 73 15.51 1.44 -5.55
CA CYS A 73 14.20 1.08 -4.96
C CYS A 73 13.92 -0.42 -5.08
N LYS A 74 14.26 -1.07 -6.20
CA LYS A 74 14.17 -2.54 -6.32
C LYS A 74 15.07 -3.30 -5.34
N LYS A 75 16.22 -2.74 -4.94
CA LYS A 75 17.11 -3.34 -3.93
C LYS A 75 16.58 -3.15 -2.50
N LEU A 76 15.99 -1.99 -2.21
CA LEU A 76 15.33 -1.68 -0.94
C LEU A 76 14.10 -2.57 -0.70
N ILE A 77 13.19 -2.67 -1.70
CA ILE A 77 11.97 -3.51 -1.66
C ILE A 77 12.30 -4.99 -1.39
N GLY A 78 13.40 -5.49 -1.96
CA GLY A 78 13.82 -6.88 -1.77
C GLY A 78 14.25 -7.24 -0.34
N HIS A 79 14.37 -6.27 0.58
CA HIS A 79 14.87 -6.43 1.95
C HIS A 79 16.25 -7.13 2.06
N GLN A 80 17.07 -7.06 1.01
CA GLN A 80 18.38 -7.73 0.93
C GLN A 80 19.54 -6.93 1.54
N MET A 81 19.26 -5.75 2.13
CA MET A 81 20.29 -4.80 2.58
C MET A 81 20.23 -4.59 4.09
N VAL A 82 21.37 -4.78 4.76
CA VAL A 82 21.53 -4.57 6.21
C VAL A 82 21.55 -3.08 6.57
N ASN A 83 22.04 -2.24 5.66
CA ASN A 83 22.14 -0.78 5.78
C ASN A 83 20.95 -0.04 5.11
N SER A 84 19.77 -0.65 5.08
CA SER A 84 18.60 -0.14 4.34
C SER A 84 18.18 1.28 4.75
N THR A 85 18.22 1.62 6.05
CA THR A 85 17.94 2.99 6.55
C THR A 85 18.95 4.02 6.02
N GLU A 86 20.25 3.68 5.93
CA GLU A 86 21.27 4.59 5.40
C GLU A 86 21.13 4.80 3.90
N VAL A 87 20.83 3.73 3.14
CA VAL A 87 20.55 3.84 1.70
C VAL A 87 19.26 4.65 1.45
N LEU A 88 18.27 4.58 2.35
CA LEU A 88 17.06 5.43 2.29
C LEU A 88 17.36 6.91 2.60
N LYS A 89 18.26 7.20 3.56
CA LYS A 89 18.74 8.57 3.82
C LYS A 89 19.47 9.12 2.58
N TRP A 90 20.37 8.35 1.99
CA TRP A 90 21.05 8.71 0.75
C TRP A 90 20.06 8.94 -0.40
N LEU A 91 19.04 8.08 -0.54
CA LEU A 91 18.00 8.22 -1.56
C LEU A 91 17.25 9.56 -1.42
N ARG A 92 16.99 10.02 -0.19
CA ARG A 92 16.43 11.36 0.07
C ARG A 92 17.32 12.47 -0.47
N GLU A 93 18.64 12.40 -0.24
CA GLU A 93 19.58 13.41 -0.74
C GLU A 93 19.65 13.42 -2.29
N ILE A 94 19.49 12.26 -2.93
CA ILE A 94 19.31 12.15 -4.39
C ILE A 94 18.00 12.83 -4.85
N LEU A 95 16.87 12.65 -4.14
CA LEU A 95 15.62 13.36 -4.44
C LEU A 95 15.76 14.89 -4.30
N ILE A 96 16.46 15.35 -3.25
CA ILE A 96 16.79 16.77 -3.07
C ILE A 96 17.62 17.31 -4.25
N CYS A 97 18.61 16.55 -4.71
CA CYS A 97 19.42 16.93 -5.88
C CYS A 97 18.61 16.99 -7.16
N ARG A 98 17.71 16.01 -7.39
CA ARG A 98 16.76 16.00 -8.51
C ARG A 98 15.87 17.23 -8.52
N ASN A 99 15.27 17.59 -7.40
CA ASN A 99 14.37 18.73 -7.29
C ASN A 99 15.11 20.06 -7.50
N LYS A 100 16.33 20.21 -6.97
CA LYS A 100 17.19 21.38 -7.25
C LYS A 100 17.49 21.54 -8.74
N PHE A 101 17.83 20.45 -9.44
CA PHE A 101 18.11 20.48 -10.88
C PHE A 101 16.85 20.81 -11.71
N LEU A 102 15.70 20.21 -11.38
CA LEU A 102 14.43 20.48 -12.04
C LEU A 102 13.96 21.92 -11.78
N LEU A 103 14.13 22.46 -10.57
CA LEU A 103 13.78 23.84 -10.24
C LEU A 103 14.65 24.85 -10.99
N LYS A 104 15.95 24.57 -11.17
CA LYS A 104 16.86 25.39 -12.00
C LYS A 104 16.39 25.44 -13.47
N ASN A 105 15.76 24.36 -13.96
CA ASN A 105 15.32 24.19 -15.34
C ASN A 105 13.78 24.13 -15.47
N LYS A 106 13.05 24.83 -14.59
CA LYS A 106 11.60 24.70 -14.43
C LYS A 106 10.77 24.84 -15.72
N GLU A 107 11.23 25.66 -16.67
CA GLU A 107 10.50 25.97 -17.92
C GLU A 107 10.47 24.79 -18.90
N CYS A 108 11.37 23.82 -18.75
CA CYS A 108 11.44 22.60 -19.56
C CYS A 108 11.45 21.33 -18.71
N ALA A 109 11.11 21.43 -17.41
CA ALA A 109 11.24 20.33 -16.43
C ALA A 109 10.54 19.01 -16.82
N THR A 110 9.53 19.07 -17.70
CA THR A 110 8.75 17.91 -18.16
C THR A 110 9.24 17.30 -19.48
N GLN A 111 10.15 17.97 -20.19
CA GLN A 111 10.75 17.49 -21.44
C GLN A 111 11.43 16.14 -21.25
N GLY A 112 11.10 15.14 -22.09
CA GLY A 112 11.65 13.78 -21.96
C GLY A 112 11.11 12.92 -20.81
N SER A 113 10.34 13.47 -19.86
CA SER A 113 9.83 12.72 -18.68
C SER A 113 8.85 11.57 -19.01
N GLY A 114 8.30 11.53 -20.24
CA GLY A 114 7.32 10.53 -20.68
C GLY A 114 7.87 9.12 -20.94
N ILE A 115 9.18 8.90 -20.83
CA ILE A 115 9.83 7.62 -21.12
C ILE A 115 9.45 6.50 -20.12
N PRO A 116 9.53 5.20 -20.51
CA PRO A 116 9.10 4.10 -19.64
C PRO A 116 9.85 4.02 -18.30
N ILE A 117 11.14 4.34 -18.27
CA ILE A 117 11.95 4.25 -17.05
C ILE A 117 11.49 5.23 -15.96
N CYS A 118 11.06 6.45 -16.32
CA CYS A 118 10.52 7.41 -15.36
C CYS A 118 9.25 6.89 -14.66
N ARG A 119 8.34 6.26 -15.41
CA ARG A 119 7.11 5.65 -14.85
C ARG A 119 7.42 4.45 -13.96
N GLN A 120 8.38 3.61 -14.35
CA GLN A 120 8.84 2.47 -13.55
C GLN A 120 9.54 2.93 -12.27
N ALA A 121 10.40 3.95 -12.36
CA ALA A 121 11.10 4.55 -11.24
C ALA A 121 10.11 5.16 -10.23
N GLN A 122 9.15 5.97 -10.69
CA GLN A 122 8.11 6.54 -9.84
C GLN A 122 7.31 5.46 -9.12
N THR A 123 6.92 4.40 -9.83
CA THR A 123 6.18 3.26 -9.25
C THR A 123 7.01 2.57 -8.17
N LYS A 124 8.27 2.20 -8.45
CA LYS A 124 9.11 1.51 -7.45
C LYS A 124 9.53 2.41 -6.29
N LEU A 125 9.69 3.71 -6.52
CA LEU A 125 9.91 4.69 -5.44
C LEU A 125 8.70 4.75 -4.52
N GLU A 126 7.49 4.88 -5.08
CA GLU A 126 6.25 4.84 -4.31
C GLU A 126 6.12 3.53 -3.49
N VAL A 127 6.36 2.35 -4.09
CA VAL A 127 6.36 1.06 -3.38
C VAL A 127 7.34 1.04 -2.22
N CYS A 128 8.59 1.43 -2.50
CA CYS A 128 9.66 1.48 -1.52
C CYS A 128 9.30 2.36 -0.32
N LEU A 129 8.77 3.58 -0.56
CA LEU A 129 8.40 4.50 0.51
C LEU A 129 7.26 3.95 1.36
N TYR A 130 6.21 3.37 0.76
CA TYR A 130 5.13 2.72 1.52
C TYR A 130 5.63 1.57 2.39
N MET A 131 6.54 0.73 1.89
CA MET A 131 7.07 -0.39 2.68
C MET A 131 7.90 0.08 3.89
N PHE A 132 8.60 1.22 3.78
CA PHE A 132 9.29 1.80 4.93
C PHE A 132 8.35 2.43 5.97
N LEU A 133 7.12 2.79 5.63
CA LEU A 133 6.16 3.34 6.61
C LEU A 133 5.80 2.34 7.72
N TRP A 134 5.81 1.04 7.44
CA TRP A 134 5.59 -0.01 8.47
C TRP A 134 6.88 -0.48 9.16
N SER A 135 8.04 0.11 8.87
CA SER A 135 9.31 -0.27 9.50
C SER A 135 9.26 -0.20 11.05
N PRO A 136 9.89 -1.15 11.77
CA PRO A 136 10.08 -1.04 13.22
C PRO A 136 11.12 0.02 13.60
N ASP A 137 11.95 0.45 12.66
CA ASP A 137 12.87 1.58 12.79
C ASP A 137 12.13 2.91 12.56
N THR A 138 11.97 3.68 13.63
CA THR A 138 11.36 5.01 13.63
C THR A 138 12.10 5.97 12.70
N GLU A 139 13.43 5.85 12.55
CA GLU A 139 14.19 6.75 11.68
C GLU A 139 13.87 6.48 10.21
N ALA A 140 13.87 5.22 9.77
CA ALA A 140 13.45 4.85 8.41
C ALA A 140 12.03 5.33 8.06
N VAL A 141 11.08 5.26 9.00
CA VAL A 141 9.72 5.78 8.82
C VAL A 141 9.75 7.29 8.56
N LEU A 142 10.46 8.06 9.39
CA LEU A 142 10.56 9.52 9.25
C LEU A 142 11.27 9.94 7.96
N VAL A 143 12.31 9.21 7.54
CA VAL A 143 13.00 9.46 6.26
C VAL A 143 12.07 9.15 5.08
N ALA A 144 11.32 8.04 5.12
CA ALA A 144 10.35 7.73 4.07
C ALA A 144 9.25 8.80 3.93
N MET A 145 8.74 9.30 5.06
CA MET A 145 7.78 10.39 5.10
C MET A 145 8.35 11.71 4.56
N SER A 146 9.63 11.99 4.83
CA SER A 146 10.35 13.12 4.24
C SER A 146 10.56 12.96 2.73
N CYS A 147 10.85 11.76 2.24
CA CYS A 147 10.91 11.47 0.81
C CYS A 147 9.57 11.70 0.09
N LEU A 148 8.44 11.35 0.71
CA LEU A 148 7.10 11.67 0.16
C LEU A 148 6.92 13.18 -0.04
N GLY A 149 7.49 14.02 0.82
CA GLY A 149 7.55 15.47 0.63
C GLY A 149 8.34 15.91 -0.61
N HIS A 150 9.45 15.24 -0.92
CA HIS A 150 10.20 15.51 -2.15
C HIS A 150 9.49 15.02 -3.42
N LEU A 151 8.60 14.01 -3.33
CA LEU A 151 7.69 13.67 -4.43
C LEU A 151 6.66 14.80 -4.67
N CYS A 152 6.14 15.43 -3.61
CA CYS A 152 5.27 16.60 -3.74
C CYS A 152 6.02 17.78 -4.40
N GLU A 153 7.24 18.07 -3.96
CA GLU A 153 8.10 19.11 -4.56
C GLU A 153 8.39 18.85 -6.05
N GLU A 154 8.69 17.60 -6.45
CA GLU A 154 8.86 17.25 -7.87
C GLU A 154 7.57 17.48 -8.66
N ALA A 155 6.42 17.10 -8.08
CA ALA A 155 5.11 17.27 -8.70
C ALA A 155 4.74 18.76 -8.85
N ASP A 156 5.03 19.61 -7.87
CA ASP A 156 4.78 21.06 -7.90
C ASP A 156 5.62 21.76 -8.99
N ILE A 157 6.89 21.37 -9.16
CA ILE A 157 7.75 21.87 -10.26
C ILE A 157 7.18 21.47 -11.61
N ARG A 158 6.79 20.20 -11.78
CA ARG A 158 6.29 19.66 -13.06
C ARG A 158 4.91 20.19 -13.42
N CYS A 159 4.01 20.36 -12.44
CA CYS A 159 2.68 20.88 -12.71
C CYS A 159 2.72 22.37 -13.09
N SER A 160 3.70 23.11 -12.56
CA SER A 160 3.98 24.50 -12.94
C SER A 160 4.55 24.65 -14.36
N ALA A 161 5.22 23.63 -14.89
CA ALA A 161 5.78 23.64 -16.25
C ALA A 161 4.71 23.36 -17.33
N ASP A 162 3.80 22.41 -17.07
CA ASP A 162 2.74 22.00 -18.01
C ASP A 162 1.38 22.72 -17.78
N GLU A 163 1.29 23.65 -16.81
CA GLU A 163 0.05 24.31 -16.35
C GLU A 163 -1.09 23.33 -15.96
N VAL A 164 -0.75 22.16 -15.41
CA VAL A 164 -1.70 21.11 -15.00
C VAL A 164 -1.99 21.11 -13.49
N LEU A 165 -3.08 20.46 -13.08
CA LEU A 165 -3.35 20.18 -11.67
C LEU A 165 -2.35 19.16 -11.10
N VAL A 166 -1.81 19.42 -9.91
CA VAL A 166 -0.83 18.53 -9.26
C VAL A 166 -1.37 17.11 -9.02
N GLN A 167 -2.68 16.96 -8.80
CA GLN A 167 -3.35 15.66 -8.65
C GLN A 167 -3.28 14.78 -9.91
N ASN A 168 -3.09 15.37 -11.10
CA ASN A 168 -2.89 14.61 -12.34
C ASN A 168 -1.51 13.94 -12.39
N ILE A 169 -0.52 14.50 -11.67
CA ILE A 169 0.85 13.99 -11.56
C ILE A 169 0.96 13.07 -10.33
N LEU A 170 0.37 13.48 -9.21
CA LEU A 170 0.46 12.82 -7.92
C LEU A 170 -0.93 12.77 -7.23
N PRO A 171 -1.78 11.77 -7.52
CA PRO A 171 -3.16 11.71 -7.03
C PRO A 171 -3.30 11.80 -5.51
N ASN A 172 -2.32 11.27 -4.76
CA ASN A 172 -2.32 11.24 -3.29
C ASN A 172 -1.54 12.43 -2.65
N TYR A 173 -1.27 13.51 -3.41
CA TYR A 173 -0.47 14.68 -2.99
C TYR A 173 -0.84 15.20 -1.60
N ALA A 174 -2.13 15.43 -1.33
CA ALA A 174 -2.57 16.02 -0.06
C ALA A 174 -2.15 15.16 1.15
N THR A 175 -2.24 13.83 1.04
CA THR A 175 -1.82 12.91 2.10
C THR A 175 -0.30 12.80 2.20
N PHE A 176 0.43 12.92 1.09
CA PHE A 176 1.90 12.91 1.07
C PHE A 176 2.49 14.18 1.71
N THR A 177 1.89 15.35 1.47
CA THR A 177 2.24 16.60 2.16
C THR A 177 1.99 16.51 3.67
N GLU A 178 0.95 15.79 4.10
CA GLU A 178 0.72 15.50 5.53
C GLU A 178 1.72 14.51 6.12
N PHE A 179 2.19 13.50 5.38
CA PHE A 179 3.31 12.68 5.86
C PHE A 179 4.57 13.55 6.05
N ALA A 180 4.89 14.41 5.09
CA ALA A 180 6.05 15.31 5.15
C ALA A 180 5.97 16.33 6.30
N SER A 181 4.76 16.84 6.62
CA SER A 181 4.54 17.73 7.77
C SER A 181 4.92 17.04 9.09
N VAL A 182 4.62 15.74 9.21
CA VAL A 182 4.89 14.94 10.40
C VAL A 182 6.35 14.55 10.54
N SER A 183 7.09 14.33 9.44
CA SER A 183 8.53 14.00 9.52
C SER A 183 9.38 15.09 10.18
N ASN A 184 8.88 16.33 10.22
CA ASN A 184 9.57 17.47 10.84
C ASN A 184 9.27 17.63 12.35
N ILE A 185 8.39 16.82 12.94
CA ILE A 185 7.99 16.93 14.34
C ILE A 185 8.93 16.08 15.22
N MET A 186 9.77 16.75 16.01
CA MET A 186 10.68 16.09 16.95
C MET A 186 9.93 15.24 18.00
N ALA A 187 10.57 14.12 18.39
CA ALA A 187 10.24 13.33 19.59
C ALA A 187 8.85 12.68 19.68
N THR A 188 8.29 12.20 18.55
CA THR A 188 7.13 11.30 18.60
C THR A 188 7.56 9.85 18.89
N GLY A 189 7.04 9.23 19.96
CA GLY A 189 7.34 7.83 20.30
C GLY A 189 6.82 6.83 19.26
N ARG A 190 7.53 5.70 19.06
CA ARG A 190 7.28 4.70 17.99
C ARG A 190 5.80 4.34 17.78
N SER A 191 5.07 4.02 18.87
CA SER A 191 3.65 3.65 18.78
C SER A 191 2.76 4.81 18.33
N THR A 192 3.03 6.03 18.81
CA THR A 192 2.31 7.24 18.41
C THR A 192 2.58 7.60 16.94
N LEU A 193 3.83 7.44 16.47
CA LEU A 193 4.18 7.64 15.07
C LEU A 193 3.45 6.62 14.18
N GLN A 194 3.50 5.34 14.51
CA GLN A 194 2.82 4.28 13.75
C GLN A 194 1.30 4.50 13.69
N LYS A 195 0.64 4.88 14.80
CA LYS A 195 -0.78 5.26 14.78
C LYS A 195 -1.07 6.44 13.84
N ARG A 196 -0.20 7.46 13.81
CA ARG A 196 -0.35 8.60 12.90
C ARG A 196 -0.13 8.21 11.44
N VAL A 197 0.80 7.29 11.17
CA VAL A 197 0.98 6.66 9.84
C VAL A 197 -0.28 5.93 9.39
N MET A 198 -0.87 5.07 10.23
CA MET A 198 -2.11 4.34 9.89
C MET A 198 -3.29 5.28 9.63
N ALA A 199 -3.43 6.35 10.43
CA ALA A 199 -4.46 7.37 10.23
C ALA A 199 -4.30 8.11 8.88
N LEU A 200 -3.06 8.38 8.43
CA LEU A 200 -2.81 8.98 7.12
C LEU A 200 -3.00 7.97 5.98
N LEU A 201 -2.57 6.71 6.14
CA LEU A 201 -2.79 5.64 5.14
C LEU A 201 -4.29 5.41 4.85
N ARG A 202 -5.16 5.52 5.87
CA ARG A 202 -6.62 5.43 5.69
C ARG A 202 -7.23 6.53 4.82
N ARG A 203 -6.52 7.64 4.58
CA ARG A 203 -6.93 8.75 3.69
C ARG A 203 -6.48 8.54 2.23
N ILE A 204 -5.91 7.39 1.89
CA ILE A 204 -5.41 7.07 0.54
C ILE A 204 -6.50 6.31 -0.22
N GLU A 205 -7.29 7.05 -1.00
CA GLU A 205 -8.42 6.50 -1.75
C GLU A 205 -8.09 6.23 -3.22
N HIS A 206 -7.09 6.93 -3.78
CA HIS A 206 -6.75 6.82 -5.20
C HIS A 206 -5.74 5.68 -5.45
N PRO A 207 -6.13 4.61 -6.17
CA PRO A 207 -5.23 3.52 -6.50
C PRO A 207 -4.17 3.95 -7.51
N THR A 208 -2.91 3.68 -7.20
CA THR A 208 -1.76 3.82 -8.07
C THR A 208 -1.16 2.43 -8.31
N ALA A 209 -0.26 2.33 -9.30
CA ALA A 209 0.52 1.10 -9.47
C ALA A 209 1.38 0.83 -8.22
N GLY A 210 1.95 1.89 -7.62
CA GLY A 210 2.84 1.75 -6.47
C GLY A 210 2.13 1.41 -5.16
N ASN A 211 0.99 2.02 -4.85
CA ASN A 211 0.27 1.71 -3.62
C ASN A 211 -0.41 0.33 -3.63
N THR A 212 -0.84 -0.15 -4.81
CA THR A 212 -1.36 -1.52 -4.94
C THR A 212 -0.24 -2.54 -4.80
N GLU A 213 0.87 -2.38 -5.53
CA GLU A 213 2.02 -3.30 -5.45
C GLU A 213 2.60 -3.33 -4.02
N ALA A 214 2.69 -2.19 -3.34
CA ALA A 214 3.11 -2.13 -1.93
C ALA A 214 2.19 -2.93 -0.99
N TRP A 215 0.87 -2.91 -1.23
CA TRP A 215 -0.09 -3.72 -0.47
C TRP A 215 0.10 -5.22 -0.75
N GLU A 216 0.28 -5.60 -2.01
CA GLU A 216 0.46 -6.99 -2.44
C GLU A 216 1.77 -7.60 -1.89
N ASP A 217 2.90 -6.89 -2.01
CA ASP A 217 4.20 -7.32 -1.48
C ASP A 217 4.20 -7.38 0.05
N THR A 218 3.61 -6.38 0.71
CA THR A 218 3.44 -6.40 2.19
C THR A 218 2.54 -7.55 2.63
N HIS A 219 1.48 -7.88 1.88
CA HIS A 219 0.61 -9.00 2.18
C HIS A 219 1.33 -10.35 2.04
N ALA A 220 2.18 -10.50 1.01
CA ALA A 220 3.00 -11.70 0.82
C ALA A 220 4.00 -11.90 1.98
N LYS A 221 4.74 -10.86 2.37
CA LYS A 221 5.65 -10.90 3.54
C LYS A 221 4.88 -11.16 4.83
N TRP A 222 3.75 -10.49 5.04
CA TRP A 222 2.89 -10.70 6.21
C TRP A 222 2.38 -12.14 6.30
N GLU A 223 2.01 -12.79 5.20
CA GLU A 223 1.58 -14.19 5.21
C GLU A 223 2.74 -15.13 5.59
N GLN A 224 3.96 -14.87 5.10
CA GLN A 224 5.16 -15.59 5.49
C GLN A 224 5.45 -15.42 6.99
N ASP A 225 5.46 -14.20 7.50
CA ASP A 225 5.79 -13.92 8.91
C ASP A 225 4.68 -14.40 9.86
N THR A 226 3.42 -14.39 9.43
CA THR A 226 2.32 -15.06 10.14
C THR A 226 2.59 -16.56 10.29
N LYS A 227 3.12 -17.23 9.26
CA LYS A 227 3.50 -18.66 9.35
C LYS A 227 4.69 -18.86 10.29
N GLN A 228 5.67 -17.95 10.26
CA GLN A 228 6.83 -18.00 11.18
C GLN A 228 6.41 -17.84 12.65
N ILE A 229 5.59 -16.83 12.98
CA ILE A 229 5.13 -16.56 14.36
C ILE A 229 4.35 -17.73 14.95
N LEU A 230 3.54 -18.43 14.12
CA LEU A 230 2.72 -19.55 14.55
C LEU A 230 3.49 -20.88 14.66
N ASN A 231 4.55 -21.08 13.87
CA ASN A 231 5.31 -22.34 13.85
C ASN A 231 6.59 -22.28 14.70
N PHE A 232 7.21 -21.10 14.79
CA PHE A 232 8.50 -20.88 15.45
C PHE A 232 8.45 -19.62 16.34
N PRO A 233 7.62 -19.62 17.41
CA PRO A 233 7.50 -18.47 18.30
C PRO A 233 8.83 -18.18 19.01
N LYS A 234 9.51 -17.11 18.55
CA LYS A 234 10.73 -16.58 19.18
C LYS A 234 10.42 -16.02 20.57
N ASN A 235 11.42 -15.99 21.45
CA ASN A 235 11.24 -15.61 22.85
C ASN A 235 11.20 -14.10 23.12
N LYS A 236 11.39 -13.23 22.12
CA LYS A 236 11.40 -11.77 22.30
C LYS A 236 10.12 -11.12 21.78
N VAL A 237 9.54 -10.22 22.58
CA VAL A 237 8.34 -9.44 22.23
C VAL A 237 8.61 -8.49 21.06
N GLU A 238 9.86 -8.02 20.90
CA GLU A 238 10.26 -7.11 19.82
C GLU A 238 10.17 -7.76 18.42
N ASP A 239 10.30 -9.08 18.32
CA ASP A 239 10.20 -9.83 17.05
C ASP A 239 8.78 -9.77 16.44
N GLY A 240 7.76 -9.33 17.19
CA GLY A 240 6.38 -9.18 16.71
C GLY A 240 6.03 -7.80 16.14
N GLN A 241 6.84 -6.76 16.36
CA GLN A 241 6.45 -5.38 16.04
C GLN A 241 6.33 -5.12 14.53
N GLU A 242 7.22 -5.71 13.73
CA GLU A 242 7.15 -5.61 12.26
C GLU A 242 5.82 -6.22 11.74
N TRP A 243 5.43 -7.37 12.27
CA TRP A 243 4.17 -8.03 11.91
C TRP A 243 2.93 -7.22 12.33
N ILE A 244 2.95 -6.58 13.50
CA ILE A 244 1.89 -5.65 13.94
C ILE A 244 1.79 -4.47 12.96
N ASN A 245 2.92 -3.84 12.61
CA ASN A 245 2.93 -2.70 11.71
C ASN A 245 2.43 -3.07 10.31
N MET A 246 2.88 -4.20 9.75
CA MET A 246 2.37 -4.72 8.47
C MET A 246 0.86 -5.01 8.53
N THR A 247 0.38 -5.61 9.62
CA THR A 247 -1.06 -5.87 9.81
C THR A 247 -1.86 -4.57 9.80
N GLY A 248 -1.37 -3.52 10.48
CA GLY A 248 -1.99 -2.20 10.49
C GLY A 248 -1.97 -1.55 9.11
N PHE A 249 -0.84 -1.60 8.40
CA PHE A 249 -0.68 -1.06 7.05
C PHE A 249 -1.66 -1.70 6.07
N LEU A 250 -1.80 -3.03 6.10
CA LEU A 250 -2.71 -3.77 5.24
C LEU A 250 -4.19 -3.45 5.53
N CYS A 251 -4.54 -3.25 6.80
CA CYS A 251 -5.86 -2.76 7.21
C CYS A 251 -6.13 -1.33 6.73
N ALA A 252 -5.15 -0.43 6.86
CA ALA A 252 -5.29 0.99 6.57
C ALA A 252 -5.32 1.30 5.07
N LEU A 253 -4.42 0.69 4.28
CA LEU A 253 -4.28 0.95 2.85
C LEU A 253 -5.19 0.07 1.98
N GLY A 254 -5.75 -1.03 2.50
CA GLY A 254 -6.46 -2.04 1.71
C GLY A 254 -7.66 -1.56 0.89
N GLY A 255 -8.18 -0.35 1.13
CA GLY A 255 -9.19 0.29 0.29
C GLY A 255 -8.77 0.45 -1.18
N VAL A 256 -7.49 0.72 -1.46
CA VAL A 256 -6.99 0.91 -2.84
C VAL A 256 -7.15 -0.34 -3.71
N CYS A 257 -7.20 -1.53 -3.08
CA CYS A 257 -7.33 -2.81 -3.77
C CYS A 257 -8.77 -3.12 -4.26
N LEU A 258 -9.78 -2.38 -3.81
CA LEU A 258 -11.17 -2.58 -4.23
C LEU A 258 -11.41 -2.12 -5.68
N SER A 259 -10.86 -0.96 -6.03
CA SER A 259 -11.13 -0.22 -7.27
C SER A 259 -10.65 -0.93 -8.55
N GLN A 260 -9.90 -2.03 -8.44
CA GLN A 260 -9.40 -2.78 -9.60
C GLN A 260 -10.49 -3.53 -10.39
N HIS A 261 -11.67 -3.77 -9.80
CA HIS A 261 -12.74 -4.52 -10.45
C HIS A 261 -13.74 -3.64 -11.24
N SER A 262 -13.54 -2.31 -11.25
CA SER A 262 -14.45 -1.35 -11.89
C SER A 262 -13.71 -0.27 -12.67
N LYS A 263 -12.93 -0.67 -13.70
CA LYS A 263 -12.54 0.25 -14.77
C LYS A 263 -13.55 0.16 -15.92
N PRO A 264 -14.32 1.23 -16.23
CA PRO A 264 -14.81 1.44 -17.59
C PRO A 264 -13.57 1.61 -18.48
N CYS A 265 -13.29 0.64 -19.34
CA CYS A 265 -12.16 0.73 -20.25
C CYS A 265 -12.56 1.56 -21.47
N GLY A 266 -12.07 2.79 -21.57
CA GLY A 266 -12.13 3.60 -22.79
C GLY A 266 -12.20 5.10 -22.51
N PRO A 267 -11.45 5.94 -23.26
CA PRO A 267 -11.76 7.36 -23.33
C PRO A 267 -13.12 7.55 -24.01
N THR A 268 -13.82 8.63 -23.66
CA THR A 268 -15.04 9.07 -24.35
C THR A 268 -14.70 9.51 -25.78
N THR A 269 -14.69 8.56 -26.71
CA THR A 269 -14.55 8.85 -28.13
C THR A 269 -15.81 9.59 -28.58
N TYR A 270 -15.69 10.91 -28.78
CA TYR A 270 -16.69 11.69 -29.49
C TYR A 270 -16.93 11.07 -30.86
N SER A 271 -18.11 10.46 -31.06
CA SER A 271 -18.54 9.96 -32.37
C SER A 271 -18.95 11.14 -33.25
N PRO A 272 -18.30 11.39 -34.40
CA PRO A 272 -18.80 12.33 -35.38
C PRO A 272 -20.02 11.73 -36.10
N PRO A 273 -20.99 12.54 -36.55
CA PRO A 273 -22.17 12.05 -37.25
C PRO A 273 -21.83 11.50 -38.65
N MET A 274 -22.69 10.60 -39.13
CA MET A 274 -22.59 9.89 -40.41
C MET A 274 -22.29 10.80 -41.61
N GLY A 275 -21.15 10.56 -42.27
CA GLY A 275 -20.85 11.04 -43.63
C GLY A 275 -20.94 9.90 -44.65
N PRO A 276 -21.35 10.14 -45.91
CA PRO A 276 -21.57 9.08 -46.89
C PRO A 276 -20.27 8.44 -47.40
N MET A 277 -20.36 7.16 -47.76
CA MET A 277 -19.23 6.32 -48.18
C MET A 277 -18.61 6.76 -49.51
N SER A 278 -17.28 6.88 -49.57
CA SER A 278 -16.53 6.45 -50.76
C SER A 278 -15.05 6.10 -50.46
N GLU A 279 -14.56 5.16 -51.26
CA GLU A 279 -13.17 4.76 -51.54
C GLU A 279 -12.22 4.25 -50.42
N ARG A 280 -11.73 3.03 -50.65
CA ARG A 280 -10.71 2.33 -49.85
C ARG A 280 -9.30 2.72 -50.29
N LYS A 281 -8.36 2.75 -49.34
CA LYS A 281 -7.00 2.20 -49.55
C LYS A 281 -6.38 1.75 -48.23
N TYR A 282 -5.46 0.79 -48.34
CA TYR A 282 -5.02 -0.08 -47.27
C TYR A 282 -3.89 0.54 -46.44
N SER A 283 -3.89 0.28 -45.13
CA SER A 283 -2.71 0.43 -44.27
C SER A 283 -2.69 -0.69 -43.24
N MET A 284 -1.61 -1.46 -43.21
CA MET A 284 -1.35 -2.45 -42.16
C MET A 284 -0.35 -1.87 -41.17
N VAL A 285 -0.75 -1.79 -39.90
CA VAL A 285 0.17 -1.65 -38.77
C VAL A 285 -0.19 -2.76 -37.78
N SER A 286 0.67 -3.76 -37.69
CA SER A 286 0.53 -4.85 -36.71
C SER A 286 1.08 -4.40 -35.36
N VAL A 287 0.21 -4.32 -34.36
CA VAL A 287 0.63 -4.22 -32.95
C VAL A 287 0.91 -5.62 -32.43
N GLY A 288 2.14 -5.87 -31.98
CA GLY A 288 2.54 -7.14 -31.36
C GLY A 288 1.84 -7.35 -30.01
N VAL A 289 1.30 -8.55 -29.82
CA VAL A 289 0.52 -8.94 -28.64
C VAL A 289 1.45 -9.51 -27.56
N CYS A 290 1.25 -9.12 -26.29
CA CYS A 290 1.80 -9.87 -25.17
C CYS A 290 1.07 -11.20 -25.03
N GLU A 291 1.82 -12.30 -25.05
CA GLU A 291 1.28 -13.65 -24.94
C GLU A 291 0.69 -13.91 -23.55
N VAL A 292 -0.57 -14.37 -23.52
CA VAL A 292 -1.13 -15.14 -22.40
C VAL A 292 -1.68 -16.43 -23.00
N SER A 293 -1.09 -17.56 -22.63
CA SER A 293 -1.43 -18.86 -23.18
C SER A 293 -2.81 -19.36 -22.72
N ASN A 294 -3.52 -19.99 -23.66
CA ASN A 294 -4.94 -20.37 -23.56
C ASN A 294 -5.23 -21.66 -22.75
N ALA A 295 -6.43 -21.73 -22.16
CA ALA A 295 -7.51 -22.69 -22.47
C ALA A 295 -8.77 -22.32 -21.65
N ALA A 296 -9.91 -21.86 -22.21
CA ALA A 296 -10.89 -22.52 -23.11
C ALA A 296 -11.52 -23.79 -22.49
N ALA A 297 -12.84 -24.04 -22.47
CA ALA A 297 -14.08 -23.29 -22.77
C ALA A 297 -15.29 -24.07 -22.12
N GLY A 298 -16.56 -23.63 -22.05
CA GLY A 298 -17.26 -22.40 -22.46
C GLY A 298 -18.80 -22.58 -22.42
N ALA A 299 -19.57 -21.49 -22.59
CA ALA A 299 -21.04 -21.39 -22.79
C ALA A 299 -22.02 -22.03 -21.77
N SER A 300 -22.76 -21.19 -21.02
CA SER A 300 -24.23 -21.04 -21.13
C SER A 300 -24.79 -20.10 -20.04
N ALA A 301 -25.80 -19.29 -20.36
CA ALA A 301 -26.42 -18.37 -19.42
C ALA A 301 -27.60 -19.01 -18.69
N THR A 302 -27.37 -19.50 -17.47
CA THR A 302 -28.43 -19.71 -16.46
C THR A 302 -27.86 -19.61 -15.05
N CYS A 303 -28.72 -19.25 -14.09
CA CYS A 303 -28.37 -18.92 -12.71
C CYS A 303 -27.93 -20.14 -11.85
N SER A 304 -27.25 -19.82 -10.74
CA SER A 304 -26.94 -20.67 -9.56
C SER A 304 -25.62 -21.46 -9.58
N SER A 305 -24.56 -20.89 -9.00
CA SER A 305 -23.79 -21.47 -7.87
C SER A 305 -22.49 -20.70 -7.60
N SER A 306 -22.03 -20.75 -6.36
CA SER A 306 -20.93 -19.93 -5.84
C SER A 306 -19.55 -20.53 -6.10
N SER A 307 -18.82 -19.99 -7.07
CA SER A 307 -17.35 -20.10 -7.16
C SER A 307 -16.73 -18.71 -7.27
N SER A 308 -16.82 -17.93 -6.19
CA SER A 308 -16.15 -16.63 -6.10
C SER A 308 -14.64 -16.83 -6.10
N THR A 309 -13.96 -16.37 -7.15
CA THR A 309 -12.51 -16.19 -7.15
C THR A 309 -12.16 -15.14 -6.09
N GLU A 310 -11.72 -15.62 -4.93
CA GLU A 310 -11.59 -14.77 -3.73
C GLU A 310 -10.38 -13.82 -3.86
N THR A 311 -10.66 -12.52 -3.79
CA THR A 311 -9.66 -11.47 -3.97
C THR A 311 -8.55 -11.57 -2.91
N PRO A 312 -7.32 -11.08 -3.20
CA PRO A 312 -6.24 -11.04 -2.20
C PRO A 312 -6.67 -10.37 -0.89
N LEU A 313 -7.37 -9.24 -1.00
CA LEU A 313 -7.99 -8.50 0.10
C LEU A 313 -9.04 -9.34 0.87
N GLY A 314 -9.88 -10.10 0.17
CA GLY A 314 -10.82 -11.02 0.79
C GLY A 314 -10.11 -12.07 1.65
N ARG A 315 -9.11 -12.73 1.08
CA ARG A 315 -8.28 -13.76 1.74
C ARG A 315 -7.52 -13.19 2.95
N PHE A 316 -7.01 -11.97 2.86
CA PHE A 316 -6.40 -11.26 3.99
C PHE A 316 -7.39 -11.13 5.16
N LEU A 317 -8.60 -10.62 4.91
CA LEU A 317 -9.61 -10.48 5.95
C LEU A 317 -10.03 -11.83 6.57
N ASP A 318 -10.22 -12.90 5.78
CA ASP A 318 -10.51 -14.22 6.36
C ASP A 318 -9.36 -14.73 7.22
N ARG A 319 -8.11 -14.48 6.80
CA ARG A 319 -6.93 -14.86 7.58
C ARG A 319 -6.92 -14.13 8.92
N LEU A 320 -7.25 -12.83 8.95
CA LEU A 320 -7.44 -12.09 10.21
C LEU A 320 -8.57 -12.69 11.06
N LEU A 321 -9.72 -13.04 10.48
CA LEU A 321 -10.82 -13.65 11.23
C LEU A 321 -10.41 -15.02 11.84
N VAL A 322 -9.60 -15.81 11.15
CA VAL A 322 -9.02 -17.05 11.72
C VAL A 322 -8.08 -16.72 12.90
N LEU A 323 -7.25 -15.68 12.78
CA LEU A 323 -6.31 -15.27 13.83
C LEU A 323 -6.99 -14.70 15.08
N LEU A 324 -8.21 -14.16 14.99
CA LEU A 324 -9.02 -13.73 16.16
C LEU A 324 -9.34 -14.85 17.16
N VAL A 325 -9.20 -16.11 16.75
CA VAL A 325 -9.34 -17.31 17.61
C VAL A 325 -8.06 -18.15 17.66
N CYS A 326 -6.90 -17.52 17.45
CA CYS A 326 -5.62 -18.21 17.50
C CYS A 326 -5.38 -18.86 18.88
N GLY A 327 -5.51 -20.19 18.95
CA GLY A 327 -5.35 -20.98 20.17
C GLY A 327 -3.91 -21.29 20.58
N HIS A 328 -2.90 -20.72 19.90
CA HIS A 328 -1.50 -21.01 20.19
C HIS A 328 -1.10 -20.53 21.60
N GLU A 329 -0.58 -21.41 22.45
CA GLU A 329 -0.33 -21.13 23.88
C GLU A 329 0.50 -19.86 24.14
N ARG A 330 1.68 -19.73 23.50
CA ARG A 330 2.61 -18.61 23.72
C ARG A 330 2.18 -17.29 23.08
N VAL A 331 1.86 -17.31 21.78
CA VAL A 331 1.61 -16.08 21.00
C VAL A 331 0.14 -15.76 20.75
N GLY A 332 -0.77 -16.69 21.05
CA GLY A 332 -2.19 -16.56 20.73
C GLY A 332 -2.86 -15.34 21.34
N LEU A 333 -2.58 -15.02 22.62
CA LEU A 333 -3.11 -13.80 23.24
C LEU A 333 -2.60 -12.53 22.53
N HIS A 334 -1.31 -12.47 22.23
CA HIS A 334 -0.69 -11.33 21.53
C HIS A 334 -1.28 -11.14 20.13
N VAL A 335 -1.39 -12.22 19.36
CA VAL A 335 -2.01 -12.23 18.02
C VAL A 335 -3.47 -11.76 18.08
N ARG A 336 -4.31 -12.38 18.94
CA ARG A 336 -5.74 -12.04 19.04
C ARG A 336 -5.95 -10.58 19.42
N THR A 337 -5.21 -10.08 20.41
CA THR A 337 -5.31 -8.69 20.88
C THR A 337 -4.98 -7.69 19.77
N ASN A 338 -3.85 -7.86 19.08
CA ASN A 338 -3.44 -6.98 18.00
C ASN A 338 -4.38 -7.05 16.79
N VAL A 339 -4.81 -8.24 16.36
CA VAL A 339 -5.75 -8.35 15.23
C VAL A 339 -7.10 -7.68 15.54
N LYS A 340 -7.62 -7.86 16.77
CA LYS A 340 -8.84 -7.19 17.25
C LYS A 340 -8.68 -5.67 17.29
N GLU A 341 -7.55 -5.16 17.78
CA GLU A 341 -7.29 -3.71 17.82
C GLU A 341 -7.12 -3.11 16.43
N LEU A 342 -6.33 -3.73 15.55
CA LEU A 342 -6.08 -3.22 14.21
C LEU A 342 -7.32 -3.30 13.30
N LEU A 343 -8.13 -4.36 13.40
CA LEU A 343 -9.43 -4.42 12.73
C LEU A 343 -10.43 -3.40 13.26
N GLY A 344 -10.39 -3.10 14.56
CA GLY A 344 -11.33 -2.18 15.21
C GLY A 344 -10.98 -0.69 15.07
N LEU A 345 -9.71 -0.37 14.82
CA LEU A 345 -9.21 1.02 14.86
C LEU A 345 -8.56 1.49 13.56
N GLU A 346 -7.85 0.61 12.84
CA GLU A 346 -7.01 0.98 11.69
C GLU A 346 -7.50 0.45 10.34
N LEU A 347 -8.63 -0.28 10.31
CA LEU A 347 -9.25 -0.71 9.06
C LEU A 347 -9.80 0.51 8.28
N SER A 348 -9.51 0.57 6.98
CA SER A 348 -10.10 1.58 6.08
C SER A 348 -11.64 1.51 6.10
N PRO A 349 -12.36 2.65 6.25
CA PRO A 349 -13.83 2.69 6.25
C PRO A 349 -14.49 1.98 5.06
N VAL A 350 -13.90 2.07 3.87
CA VAL A 350 -14.41 1.43 2.64
C VAL A 350 -14.48 -0.12 2.77
N LEU A 351 -13.69 -0.70 3.69
CA LEU A 351 -13.64 -2.15 3.93
C LEU A 351 -14.70 -2.64 4.95
N TYR A 352 -15.39 -1.74 5.65
CA TYR A 352 -16.33 -2.10 6.73
C TYR A 352 -17.45 -3.03 6.24
N HIS A 353 -18.02 -2.76 5.06
CA HIS A 353 -19.04 -3.61 4.44
C HIS A 353 -18.52 -5.04 4.18
N MET A 354 -17.28 -5.18 3.70
CA MET A 354 -16.66 -6.49 3.46
C MET A 354 -16.38 -7.25 4.77
N LEU A 355 -15.85 -6.55 5.78
CA LEU A 355 -15.61 -7.12 7.11
C LEU A 355 -16.94 -7.59 7.74
N PHE A 356 -17.96 -6.74 7.77
CA PHE A 356 -19.25 -7.07 8.38
C PHE A 356 -19.95 -8.23 7.68
N ASN A 357 -19.89 -8.31 6.34
CA ASN A 357 -20.36 -9.49 5.61
C ASN A 357 -19.61 -10.76 6.03
N LYS A 358 -18.27 -10.74 6.13
CA LYS A 358 -17.47 -11.92 6.54
C LYS A 358 -17.73 -12.32 8.01
N LEU A 359 -17.84 -11.35 8.92
CA LEU A 359 -18.23 -11.57 10.33
C LEU A 359 -19.64 -12.17 10.44
N ARG A 360 -20.65 -11.54 9.80
CA ARG A 360 -22.05 -12.01 9.74
C ARG A 360 -22.12 -13.44 9.23
N ASN A 361 -21.44 -13.74 8.11
CA ASN A 361 -21.46 -15.05 7.49
C ASN A 361 -20.80 -16.10 8.39
N ARG A 362 -19.71 -15.77 9.11
CA ARG A 362 -19.05 -16.71 10.02
C ARG A 362 -19.85 -16.96 11.30
N ILE A 363 -20.54 -15.96 11.85
CA ILE A 363 -21.45 -16.15 13.00
C ILE A 363 -22.73 -16.89 12.56
N GLY A 364 -23.25 -16.61 11.37
CA GLY A 364 -24.45 -17.28 10.82
C GLY A 364 -24.32 -18.81 10.80
N ARG A 365 -23.12 -19.33 10.47
CA ARG A 365 -22.79 -20.76 10.50
C ARG A 365 -22.99 -21.45 11.85
N PHE A 366 -23.08 -20.73 12.96
CA PHE A 366 -23.42 -21.31 14.27
C PHE A 366 -24.91 -21.68 14.39
N PHE A 367 -25.75 -21.24 13.44
CA PHE A 367 -27.20 -21.43 13.41
C PHE A 367 -27.69 -22.20 12.17
N ASP A 368 -26.81 -22.50 11.21
CA ASP A 368 -27.17 -23.23 9.97
C ASP A 368 -27.45 -24.73 10.22
N THR A 369 -26.87 -25.32 11.25
CA THR A 369 -27.10 -26.73 11.62
C THR A 369 -28.42 -26.90 12.36
N GLN A 370 -29.22 -27.88 11.94
CA GLN A 370 -30.43 -28.35 12.64
C GLN A 370 -30.05 -28.98 14.00
N GLY A 371 -29.86 -28.15 15.03
CA GLY A 371 -29.39 -28.57 16.35
C GLY A 371 -29.19 -27.40 17.33
N PRO A 372 -28.74 -27.67 18.56
CA PRO A 372 -28.39 -26.63 19.52
C PRO A 372 -27.18 -25.82 19.04
N VAL A 373 -27.17 -24.52 19.36
CA VAL A 373 -26.06 -23.60 19.03
C VAL A 373 -24.75 -24.16 19.61
N PRO A 374 -23.66 -24.32 18.80
CA PRO A 374 -22.43 -24.94 19.24
C PRO A 374 -21.62 -24.01 20.15
N ILE A 375 -21.88 -24.07 21.45
CA ILE A 375 -21.13 -23.34 22.48
C ILE A 375 -19.81 -24.08 22.77
N ASN A 376 -18.69 -23.46 22.39
CA ASN A 376 -17.34 -23.89 22.71
C ASN A 376 -16.42 -22.66 22.83
N ASP A 377 -15.20 -22.84 23.33
CA ASP A 377 -14.27 -21.73 23.60
C ASP A 377 -13.93 -20.94 22.33
N THR A 378 -13.70 -21.61 21.20
CA THR A 378 -13.38 -20.99 19.91
C THR A 378 -14.52 -20.10 19.41
N ASN A 379 -15.76 -20.60 19.39
CA ASN A 379 -16.93 -19.85 18.94
C ASN A 379 -17.24 -18.69 19.90
N THR A 380 -17.13 -18.91 21.20
CA THR A 380 -17.38 -17.90 22.24
C THR A 380 -16.35 -16.78 22.17
N GLN A 381 -15.08 -17.12 21.99
CA GLN A 381 -14.01 -16.16 21.74
C GLN A 381 -14.23 -15.37 20.45
N PHE A 382 -14.66 -16.01 19.36
CA PHE A 382 -14.96 -15.29 18.12
C PHE A 382 -16.10 -14.27 18.29
N VAL A 383 -17.15 -14.64 19.01
CA VAL A 383 -18.26 -13.74 19.35
C VAL A 383 -17.77 -12.58 20.22
N GLU A 384 -16.94 -12.83 21.22
CA GLU A 384 -16.35 -11.77 22.06
C GLU A 384 -15.49 -10.80 21.24
N GLN A 385 -14.60 -11.31 20.37
CA GLN A 385 -13.80 -10.46 19.50
C GLN A 385 -14.68 -9.66 18.53
N THR A 386 -15.73 -10.26 17.98
CA THR A 386 -16.64 -9.58 17.06
C THR A 386 -17.38 -8.42 17.74
N ILE A 387 -17.88 -8.61 18.96
CA ILE A 387 -18.52 -7.54 19.75
C ILE A 387 -17.53 -6.38 19.97
N ALA A 388 -16.28 -6.69 20.34
CA ALA A 388 -15.25 -5.66 20.55
C ALA A 388 -14.88 -4.89 19.27
N ILE A 389 -14.72 -5.60 18.14
CA ILE A 389 -14.41 -4.98 16.84
C ILE A 389 -15.57 -4.09 16.39
N MET A 390 -16.81 -4.58 16.46
CA MET A 390 -17.99 -3.79 16.09
C MET A 390 -18.11 -2.54 16.94
N LYS A 391 -17.92 -2.65 18.27
CA LYS A 391 -17.98 -1.49 19.16
C LYS A 391 -16.93 -0.46 18.79
N ASN A 392 -15.67 -0.86 18.64
CA ASN A 392 -14.58 0.05 18.27
C ASN A 392 -14.85 0.77 16.93
N LEU A 393 -15.41 0.07 15.93
CA LEU A 393 -15.73 0.64 14.62
C LEU A 393 -16.90 1.63 14.67
N LEU A 394 -17.86 1.41 15.58
CA LEU A 394 -18.98 2.34 15.82
C LEU A 394 -18.61 3.49 16.77
N ASP A 395 -17.65 3.32 17.67
CA ASP A 395 -17.03 4.40 18.45
C ASP A 395 -16.13 5.30 17.57
N ASN A 396 -15.70 4.83 16.40
CA ASN A 396 -14.72 5.53 15.56
C ASN A 396 -15.36 6.71 14.81
N HIS A 397 -15.02 7.93 15.22
CA HIS A 397 -15.52 9.19 14.62
C HIS A 397 -14.65 9.71 13.45
N ALA A 398 -13.83 8.87 12.81
CA ALA A 398 -13.08 9.28 11.62
C ALA A 398 -14.01 9.73 10.47
N GLU A 399 -13.54 10.68 9.65
CA GLU A 399 -14.26 11.17 8.46
C GLU A 399 -14.64 10.00 7.52
N GLY A 400 -15.81 10.09 6.87
CA GLY A 400 -16.37 9.05 6.01
C GLY A 400 -16.88 7.78 6.73
N SER A 401 -16.52 7.55 8.00
CA SER A 401 -16.90 6.31 8.72
C SER A 401 -18.40 6.07 8.80
N SER A 402 -19.20 7.11 9.06
CA SER A 402 -20.66 7.04 9.17
C SER A 402 -21.33 6.61 7.86
N GLU A 403 -20.86 7.11 6.72
CA GLU A 403 -21.42 6.80 5.40
C GLU A 403 -21.18 5.33 5.04
N HIS A 404 -19.97 4.81 5.26
CA HIS A 404 -19.65 3.41 5.01
C HIS A 404 -20.34 2.44 5.99
N LEU A 405 -20.56 2.85 7.25
CA LEU A 405 -21.34 2.07 8.21
C LEU A 405 -22.80 1.96 7.77
N GLY A 406 -23.41 3.03 7.29
CA GLY A 406 -24.81 3.04 6.80
C GLY A 406 -25.06 2.15 5.58
N GLN A 407 -24.02 1.80 4.82
CA GLN A 407 -24.09 0.89 3.67
C GLN A 407 -23.95 -0.60 4.05
N ALA A 408 -23.69 -0.93 5.32
CA ALA A 408 -23.44 -2.30 5.76
C ALA A 408 -24.64 -2.87 6.54
N SER A 409 -25.12 -4.06 6.20
CA SER A 409 -26.21 -4.73 6.93
C SER A 409 -25.70 -5.29 8.27
N ILE A 410 -26.04 -4.64 9.38
CA ILE A 410 -25.57 -5.00 10.73
C ILE A 410 -26.63 -5.85 11.48
N GLU A 411 -27.89 -5.78 11.09
CA GLU A 411 -29.06 -6.29 11.81
C GLU A 411 -29.01 -7.81 12.03
N THR A 412 -28.75 -8.57 10.97
CA THR A 412 -28.63 -10.04 11.05
C THR A 412 -27.44 -10.47 11.91
N MET A 413 -26.34 -9.70 11.87
CA MET A 413 -25.16 -9.97 12.68
C MET A 413 -25.47 -9.74 14.16
N MET A 414 -26.08 -8.60 14.51
CA MET A 414 -26.51 -8.30 15.88
C MET A 414 -27.53 -9.29 16.41
N LEU A 415 -28.53 -9.68 15.63
CA LEU A 415 -29.50 -10.69 16.03
C LEU A 415 -28.81 -12.02 16.37
N ASN A 416 -27.82 -12.43 15.58
CA ASN A 416 -27.07 -13.66 15.83
C ASN A 416 -26.11 -13.54 17.02
N LEU A 417 -25.49 -12.38 17.27
CA LEU A 417 -24.72 -12.09 18.48
C LEU A 417 -25.60 -12.18 19.74
N VAL A 418 -26.77 -11.53 19.73
CA VAL A 418 -27.77 -11.59 20.82
C VAL A 418 -28.23 -13.02 21.07
N ARG A 419 -28.54 -13.78 20.01
CA ARG A 419 -28.91 -15.20 20.11
C ARG A 419 -27.81 -16.05 20.76
N TYR A 420 -26.55 -15.88 20.35
CA TYR A 420 -25.43 -16.62 20.92
C TYR A 420 -25.22 -16.27 22.40
N VAL A 421 -25.13 -14.97 22.72
CA VAL A 421 -24.88 -14.49 24.09
C VAL A 421 -26.04 -14.79 25.05
N ARG A 422 -27.28 -14.91 24.56
CA ARG A 422 -28.44 -15.38 25.34
C ARG A 422 -28.32 -16.85 25.76
N VAL A 423 -27.72 -17.71 24.93
CA VAL A 423 -27.53 -19.14 25.22
C VAL A 423 -26.37 -19.37 26.21
N LEU A 424 -25.41 -18.44 26.29
CA LEU A 424 -24.42 -18.44 27.37
C LEU A 424 -25.11 -18.34 28.73
N GLY A 425 -24.72 -19.22 29.67
CA GLY A 425 -25.24 -19.25 31.03
C GLY A 425 -24.85 -18.02 31.87
N ASN A 426 -24.88 -18.16 33.20
CA ASN A 426 -24.61 -17.06 34.13
C ASN A 426 -23.24 -17.19 34.82
N THR A 427 -22.22 -17.65 34.08
CA THR A 427 -20.82 -17.57 34.53
C THR A 427 -20.31 -16.13 34.49
N LEU A 428 -19.28 -15.81 35.27
CA LEU A 428 -18.69 -14.46 35.29
C LEU A 428 -18.28 -13.96 33.89
N HIS A 429 -17.67 -14.83 33.08
CA HIS A 429 -17.29 -14.51 31.70
C HIS A 429 -18.52 -14.25 30.81
N ALA A 430 -19.58 -15.06 30.92
CA ALA A 430 -20.81 -14.85 30.17
C ALA A 430 -21.53 -13.54 30.58
N ILE A 431 -21.45 -13.14 31.86
CA ILE A 431 -21.94 -11.84 32.33
C ILE A 431 -21.13 -10.70 31.71
N GLN A 432 -19.79 -10.79 31.69
CA GLN A 432 -18.93 -9.81 31.02
C GLN A 432 -19.24 -9.67 29.53
N MET A 433 -19.49 -10.78 28.82
CA MET A 433 -19.93 -10.75 27.41
C MET A 433 -21.30 -10.09 27.24
N LYS A 434 -22.26 -10.36 28.13
CA LYS A 434 -23.57 -9.69 28.16
C LYS A 434 -23.42 -8.18 28.35
N THR A 435 -22.57 -7.72 29.26
CA THR A 435 -22.26 -6.28 29.45
C THR A 435 -21.64 -5.65 28.20
N LYS A 436 -20.64 -6.29 27.58
CA LYS A 436 -20.01 -5.79 26.34
C LYS A 436 -21.02 -5.71 25.18
N LEU A 437 -21.96 -6.64 25.11
CA LEU A 437 -23.03 -6.61 24.11
C LEU A 437 -24.02 -5.47 24.37
N CYS A 438 -24.39 -5.18 25.61
CA CYS A 438 -25.20 -4.00 25.94
C CYS A 438 -24.49 -2.70 25.53
N GLN A 439 -23.20 -2.56 25.84
CA GLN A 439 -22.40 -1.41 25.42
C GLN A 439 -22.31 -1.24 23.90
N LEU A 440 -22.29 -2.35 23.15
CA LEU A 440 -22.38 -2.30 21.68
C LEU A 440 -23.76 -1.80 21.22
N VAL A 441 -24.86 -2.24 21.87
CA VAL A 441 -26.21 -1.77 21.56
C VAL A 441 -26.38 -0.29 21.91
N GLU A 442 -25.83 0.18 23.03
CA GLU A 442 -25.81 1.60 23.42
C GLU A 442 -25.19 2.47 22.31
N VAL A 443 -23.96 2.15 21.89
CA VAL A 443 -23.26 2.87 20.80
C VAL A 443 -24.00 2.77 19.46
N MET A 444 -24.69 1.66 19.19
CA MET A 444 -25.54 1.52 18.01
C MET A 444 -26.82 2.36 18.05
N MET A 445 -27.29 2.77 19.24
CA MET A 445 -28.48 3.61 19.41
C MET A 445 -28.15 5.12 19.47
N GLU A 446 -26.88 5.47 19.68
CA GLU A 446 -26.38 6.85 19.63
C GLU A 446 -26.05 7.34 18.21
N ARG A 447 -26.00 6.43 17.22
CA ARG A 447 -25.82 6.71 15.78
C ARG A 447 -27.13 6.66 15.01
#